data_AF-A0A6P3Z7V3-F1
#
_entry.id   AF-A0A6P3Z7V3-F1
#
_cell.length_a   1.000
_cell.length_b   1.000
_cell.length_c   1.000
_cell.angle_alpha   90.00
_cell.angle_beta   90.00
_cell.angle_gamma   90.00
#
_symmetry.space_group_name_H-M   'P 1'
#
loop_
_entity.id
_entity.type
_entity.pdbx_description
1 polymer ?
#
loop_
_entity_poly.entity_id
_entity_poly.type
_entity_poly.pdbx_seq_one_letter_code
_entity_poly.pdbx_strand_id
1 'polypeptide(L)'
;MEFSSKSPSFFEQGKPTFLDIYVKAVLSAREKPAKGLSEAFHPLFTNMLHEDFQSIVVPASVKMLKRNPEIVLESVGILLKSVNLDTSKYALEILSVVLPQARHADDVRRIEALAIVRCLSIKSSNPDSLEAMFHAVKAVIGGAEGRLAFPYQRIGMIKALQELAGAPDGKHINHLSQTICSYLLSCYKDD
;
A
#
# COMPACT_ATOMS: atom_id res chain seq x y z
N MET A 1 20.82 -42.74 -12.06
CA MET A 1 21.07 -41.53 -12.86
C MET A 1 19.84 -40.65 -12.66
N GLU A 2 19.86 -39.44 -12.09
CA GLU A 2 20.91 -38.50 -11.68
C GLU A 2 20.36 -37.70 -10.50
N PHE A 3 21.22 -37.40 -9.53
CA PHE A 3 20.96 -36.41 -8.49
C PHE A 3 20.84 -35.03 -9.17
N SER A 4 19.62 -34.50 -9.30
CA SER A 4 19.45 -33.08 -9.58
C SER A 4 19.63 -32.29 -8.28
N SER A 5 20.89 -32.12 -7.88
CA SER A 5 21.27 -31.09 -6.90
C SER A 5 21.06 -29.73 -7.57
N LYS A 6 19.86 -29.17 -7.45
CA LYS A 6 19.58 -27.78 -7.84
C LYS A 6 20.40 -26.87 -6.92
N SER A 7 21.60 -26.52 -7.34
CA SER A 7 22.33 -25.40 -6.77
C SER A 7 21.40 -24.17 -6.80
N PRO A 8 21.22 -23.46 -5.67
CA PRO A 8 20.42 -22.24 -5.67
C PRO A 8 20.98 -21.30 -6.73
N SER A 9 20.11 -20.67 -7.51
CA SER A 9 20.55 -19.69 -8.50
C SER A 9 21.40 -18.61 -7.82
N PHE A 10 22.32 -17.98 -8.55
CA PHE A 10 23.10 -16.86 -8.01
C PHE A 10 22.20 -15.76 -7.43
N PHE A 11 20.98 -15.62 -7.96
CA PHE A 11 19.96 -14.74 -7.42
C PHE A 11 19.53 -15.15 -6.00
N GLU A 12 19.17 -16.41 -5.77
CA GLU A 12 18.76 -16.88 -4.43
C GLU A 12 19.87 -16.75 -3.39
N GLN A 13 21.13 -16.92 -3.80
CA GLN A 13 22.29 -16.74 -2.92
C GLN A 13 22.50 -15.26 -2.54
N GLY A 14 22.28 -14.34 -3.49
CA GLY A 14 22.44 -12.90 -3.28
C GLY A 14 21.21 -12.21 -2.68
N LYS A 15 20.02 -12.81 -2.78
CA LYS A 15 18.73 -12.22 -2.36
C LYS A 15 18.75 -11.69 -0.92
N PRO A 16 19.28 -12.41 0.10
CA PRO A 16 19.34 -11.89 1.46
C PRO A 16 20.18 -10.61 1.57
N THR A 17 21.30 -10.54 0.85
CA THR A 17 22.16 -9.36 0.82
C THR A 17 21.47 -8.18 0.15
N PHE A 18 20.82 -8.38 -1.00
CA PHE A 18 20.09 -7.30 -1.67
C PHE A 18 18.89 -6.82 -0.86
N LEU A 19 18.23 -7.72 -0.13
CA LEU A 19 17.13 -7.35 0.76
C LEU A 19 17.61 -6.50 1.95
N ASP A 20 18.73 -6.85 2.56
CA ASP A 20 19.37 -6.06 3.61
C ASP A 20 19.78 -4.67 3.10
N ILE A 21 20.39 -4.59 1.92
CA ILE A 21 20.75 -3.31 1.27
C ILE A 21 19.49 -2.49 1.01
N TYR A 22 18.42 -3.08 0.47
CA TYR A 22 17.17 -2.36 0.20
C TYR A 22 16.58 -1.77 1.50
N VAL A 23 16.51 -2.56 2.56
CA VAL A 23 15.98 -2.09 3.85
C VAL A 23 16.81 -0.94 4.41
N LYS A 24 18.14 -1.02 4.33
CA LYS A 24 19.05 -0.01 4.89
C LYS A 24 19.12 1.26 4.05
N ALA A 25 19.31 1.11 2.74
CA ALA A 25 19.58 2.20 1.82
C ALA A 25 18.31 2.90 1.31
N VAL A 26 17.18 2.21 1.27
CA VAL A 26 15.93 2.75 0.74
C VAL A 26 14.87 2.94 1.83
N LEU A 27 14.45 1.87 2.51
CA LEU A 27 13.37 1.99 3.49
C LEU A 27 13.79 2.78 4.74
N SER A 28 15.02 2.56 5.22
CA SER A 28 15.56 3.19 6.44
C SER A 28 16.43 4.42 6.14
N ALA A 29 16.31 5.00 4.95
CA ALA A 29 17.07 6.16 4.55
C ALA A 29 16.79 7.38 5.46
N ARG A 30 17.81 8.22 5.66
CA ARG A 30 17.68 9.48 6.43
C ARG A 30 17.16 10.64 5.59
N GLU A 31 17.25 10.51 4.28
CA GLU A 31 16.80 11.47 3.28
C GLU A 31 16.01 10.72 2.22
N LYS A 32 15.12 11.42 1.49
CA LYS A 32 14.30 10.81 0.44
C LYS A 32 15.22 10.18 -0.62
N PRO A 33 15.18 8.85 -0.81
CA PRO A 33 16.00 8.19 -1.82
C PRO A 33 15.69 8.73 -3.22
N ALA A 34 16.70 8.81 -4.08
CA ALA A 34 16.46 9.07 -5.49
C ALA A 34 15.57 7.96 -6.07
N LYS A 35 14.55 8.32 -6.83
CA LYS A 35 13.60 7.37 -7.46
C LYS A 35 14.31 6.21 -8.18
N GLY A 36 15.36 6.51 -8.93
CA GLY A 36 16.15 5.50 -9.66
C GLY A 36 16.83 4.47 -8.75
N LEU A 37 17.18 4.84 -7.51
CA LEU A 37 17.71 3.89 -6.52
C LEU A 37 16.63 2.91 -6.09
N SER A 38 15.41 3.37 -5.81
CA SER A 38 14.28 2.51 -5.46
C SER A 38 13.89 1.58 -6.62
N GLU A 39 13.92 2.09 -7.85
CA GLU A 39 13.62 1.31 -9.06
C GLU A 39 14.69 0.27 -9.40
N ALA A 40 15.95 0.49 -9.00
CA ALA A 40 17.05 -0.46 -9.24
C ALA A 40 16.83 -1.83 -8.56
N PHE A 41 15.99 -1.89 -7.52
CA PHE A 41 15.62 -3.14 -6.83
C PHE A 41 14.45 -3.87 -7.51
N HIS A 42 13.98 -3.44 -8.67
CA HIS A 42 12.87 -4.11 -9.37
C HIS A 42 13.06 -5.64 -9.52
N PRO A 43 14.25 -6.18 -9.89
CA PRO A 43 14.46 -7.63 -9.95
C PRO A 43 14.29 -8.34 -8.60
N LEU A 44 14.61 -7.67 -7.49
CA LEU A 44 14.36 -8.20 -6.14
C LEU A 44 12.85 -8.28 -5.88
N PHE A 45 12.09 -7.25 -6.24
CA PHE A 45 10.65 -7.17 -6.00
C PHE A 45 9.86 -8.20 -6.79
N THR A 46 10.20 -8.41 -8.07
CA THR A 46 9.48 -9.35 -8.94
C THR A 46 9.67 -10.82 -8.54
N ASN A 47 10.76 -11.14 -7.85
CA ASN A 47 11.09 -12.51 -7.40
C ASN A 47 10.93 -12.68 -5.88
N MET A 48 10.34 -11.70 -5.20
CA MET A 48 10.16 -11.72 -3.75
C MET A 48 9.11 -12.76 -3.36
N LEU A 49 9.40 -13.55 -2.31
CA LEU A 49 8.45 -14.50 -1.75
C LEU A 49 7.62 -13.87 -0.61
N HIS A 50 6.46 -14.45 -0.33
CA HIS A 50 5.61 -14.02 0.79
C HIS A 50 6.33 -14.01 2.14
N GLU A 51 7.26 -14.95 2.36
CA GLU A 51 8.04 -15.04 3.60
C GLU A 51 8.93 -13.80 3.79
N ASP A 52 9.72 -13.45 2.78
CA ASP A 52 10.58 -12.25 2.79
C ASP A 52 9.73 -10.97 2.92
N PHE A 53 8.62 -10.91 2.17
CA PHE A 53 7.73 -9.75 2.19
C PHE A 53 7.10 -9.56 3.58
N GLN A 54 6.58 -10.63 4.18
CA GLN A 54 5.91 -10.59 5.48
C GLN A 54 6.85 -10.35 6.65
N SER A 55 8.00 -11.03 6.67
CA SER A 55 8.89 -11.02 7.84
C SER A 55 9.83 -9.81 7.87
N ILE A 56 10.15 -9.23 6.72
CA ILE A 56 11.16 -8.17 6.60
C ILE A 56 10.55 -6.90 6.00
N VAL A 57 9.96 -7.00 4.81
CA VAL A 57 9.62 -5.80 4.02
C VAL A 57 8.42 -5.05 4.58
N VAL A 58 7.33 -5.75 4.91
CA VAL A 58 6.12 -5.13 5.49
C VAL A 58 6.44 -4.47 6.83
N PRO A 59 7.10 -5.14 7.80
CA PRO A 59 7.47 -4.52 9.07
C PRO A 59 8.36 -3.29 8.90
N ALA A 60 9.36 -3.35 8.00
CA ALA A 60 10.24 -2.21 7.71
C ALA A 60 9.47 -1.04 7.08
N SER A 61 8.60 -1.32 6.11
CA SER A 61 7.78 -0.32 5.41
C SER A 61 6.82 0.36 6.38
N VAL A 62 6.05 -0.42 7.15
CA VAL A 62 5.08 0.08 8.13
C VAL A 62 5.76 0.91 9.21
N LYS A 63 6.91 0.44 9.74
CA LYS A 63 7.71 1.18 10.72
C LYS A 63 8.14 2.55 10.19
N MET A 64 8.60 2.61 8.94
CA MET A 64 9.12 3.85 8.37
C MET A 64 8.01 4.78 7.89
N LEU A 65 6.88 4.25 7.40
CA LEU A 65 5.68 5.04 7.09
C LEU A 65 5.11 5.72 8.34
N LYS A 66 5.22 5.09 9.51
CA LYS A 66 4.84 5.71 10.79
C LYS A 66 5.81 6.80 11.24
N ARG A 67 7.11 6.64 10.97
CA ARG A 67 8.17 7.52 11.50
C ARG A 67 8.43 8.71 10.60
N ASN A 68 8.74 8.44 9.33
CA ASN A 68 9.20 9.44 8.35
C ASN A 68 8.46 9.24 7.01
N PRO A 69 7.12 9.40 6.96
CA PRO A 69 6.34 9.13 5.76
C PRO A 69 6.81 9.93 4.54
N GLU A 70 7.23 11.18 4.70
CA GLU A 70 7.76 12.01 3.61
C GLU A 70 8.99 11.46 2.91
N ILE A 71 9.75 10.60 3.58
CA ILE A 71 10.96 10.00 3.04
C ILE A 71 10.62 8.74 2.26
N VAL A 72 9.69 7.93 2.78
CA VAL A 72 9.56 6.52 2.39
C VAL A 72 8.34 6.22 1.51
N LEU A 73 7.36 7.13 1.44
CA LEU A 73 6.11 6.93 0.69
C LEU A 73 6.35 6.53 -0.78
N GLU A 74 7.17 7.30 -1.52
CA GLU A 74 7.49 6.99 -2.93
C GLU A 74 8.13 5.60 -3.07
N SER A 75 9.09 5.26 -2.21
CA SER A 75 9.78 3.98 -2.24
C SER A 75 8.85 2.79 -1.99
N VAL A 76 7.92 2.91 -1.02
CA VAL A 76 6.92 1.88 -0.77
C VAL A 76 5.95 1.76 -1.94
N GLY A 77 5.56 2.87 -2.57
CA GLY A 77 4.76 2.85 -3.79
C GLY A 77 5.45 2.10 -4.94
N ILE A 78 6.74 2.35 -5.17
CA ILE A 78 7.54 1.67 -6.21
C ILE A 78 7.64 0.16 -5.93
N LEU A 79 7.91 -0.21 -4.68
CA LEU A 79 7.93 -1.60 -4.22
C LEU A 79 6.58 -2.28 -4.49
N LEU A 80 5.48 -1.73 -3.96
CA LEU A 80 4.15 -2.34 -4.07
C LEU A 80 3.68 -2.42 -5.52
N LYS A 81 4.04 -1.47 -6.37
CA LYS A 81 3.76 -1.54 -7.80
C LYS A 81 4.48 -2.72 -8.47
N SER A 82 5.68 -3.04 -8.00
CA SER A 82 6.60 -3.99 -8.65
C SER A 82 6.47 -5.43 -8.16
N VAL A 83 6.03 -5.67 -6.92
CA VAL A 83 5.93 -7.03 -6.37
C VAL A 83 4.93 -7.88 -7.15
N ASN A 84 5.27 -9.15 -7.39
CA ASN A 84 4.37 -10.13 -8.01
C ASN A 84 3.69 -11.01 -6.93
N LEU A 85 3.13 -10.35 -5.91
CA LEU A 85 2.52 -11.00 -4.75
C LEU A 85 1.10 -10.49 -4.57
N ASP A 86 0.22 -11.37 -4.07
CA ASP A 86 -1.08 -10.96 -3.57
C ASP A 86 -0.90 -10.17 -2.26
N THR A 87 -1.43 -8.95 -2.20
CA THR A 87 -1.26 -8.07 -1.04
C THR A 87 -2.36 -8.21 0.02
N SER A 88 -3.34 -9.09 -0.19
CA SER A 88 -4.55 -9.14 0.64
C SER A 88 -4.25 -9.33 2.12
N LYS A 89 -3.23 -10.14 2.45
CA LYS A 89 -2.80 -10.42 3.83
C LYS A 89 -2.18 -9.23 4.56
N TYR A 90 -1.64 -8.26 3.81
CA TYR A 90 -0.88 -7.13 4.33
C TYR A 90 -1.61 -5.80 4.15
N ALA A 91 -2.69 -5.80 3.37
CA ALA A 91 -3.35 -4.61 2.88
C ALA A 91 -3.82 -3.71 4.03
N LEU A 92 -4.51 -4.25 5.03
CA LEU A 92 -4.98 -3.46 6.18
C LEU A 92 -3.84 -2.88 7.03
N GLU A 93 -2.78 -3.66 7.26
CA GLU A 93 -1.64 -3.21 8.06
C GLU A 93 -0.97 -2.00 7.41
N ILE A 94 -0.72 -2.08 6.10
CA ILE A 94 -0.12 -0.98 5.32
C ILE A 94 -1.13 0.18 5.19
N LEU A 95 -2.39 -0.10 4.87
CA LEU A 95 -3.42 0.92 4.70
C LEU A 95 -3.58 1.77 5.96
N SER A 96 -3.54 1.15 7.15
CA SER A 96 -3.71 1.84 8.43
C SER A 96 -2.71 2.99 8.66
N VAL A 97 -1.49 2.86 8.13
CA VAL A 97 -0.45 3.90 8.25
C VAL A 97 -0.41 4.86 7.06
N VAL A 98 -1.04 4.49 5.96
CA VAL A 98 -1.12 5.29 4.72
C VAL A 98 -2.32 6.23 4.74
N LEU A 99 -3.45 5.85 5.34
CA LEU A 99 -4.66 6.69 5.37
C LEU A 99 -4.44 8.08 6.00
N PRO A 100 -3.65 8.24 7.08
CA PRO A 100 -3.29 9.58 7.57
C PRO A 100 -2.54 10.42 6.54
N GLN A 101 -1.71 9.79 5.69
CA GLN A 101 -0.95 10.48 4.64
C GLN A 101 -1.82 10.86 3.44
N ALA A 102 -2.81 10.04 3.09
CA ALA A 102 -3.78 10.33 2.03
C ALA A 102 -4.65 11.58 2.33
N ARG A 103 -4.70 12.02 3.58
CA ARG A 103 -5.39 13.24 4.06
C ARG A 103 -4.43 14.28 4.64
N HIS A 104 -3.15 14.26 4.27
CA HIS A 104 -2.16 15.24 4.71
C HIS A 104 -2.30 16.59 3.98
N ALA A 105 -1.85 17.70 4.57
CA ALA A 105 -1.92 19.03 3.93
C ALA A 105 -0.97 19.16 2.71
N ASP A 106 0.13 18.43 2.75
CA ASP A 106 1.10 18.31 1.64
C ASP A 106 0.56 17.46 0.48
N ASP A 107 0.54 18.03 -0.72
CA ASP A 107 0.00 17.41 -1.93
C ASP A 107 0.81 16.21 -2.40
N VAL A 108 2.14 16.28 -2.31
CA VAL A 108 3.04 15.20 -2.73
C VAL A 108 2.80 13.97 -1.87
N ARG A 109 2.72 14.15 -0.55
CA ARG A 109 2.38 13.05 0.38
C ARG A 109 1.03 12.43 0.07
N ARG A 110 0.01 13.24 -0.23
CA ARG A 110 -1.31 12.71 -0.60
C ARG A 110 -1.25 11.88 -1.89
N ILE A 111 -0.55 12.36 -2.91
CA ILE A 111 -0.41 11.66 -4.20
C ILE A 111 0.29 10.31 -4.00
N GLU A 112 1.41 10.28 -3.27
CA GLU A 112 2.17 9.05 -3.03
C GLU A 112 1.38 8.05 -2.17
N ALA A 113 0.66 8.54 -1.15
CA ALA A 113 -0.20 7.70 -0.32
C ALA A 113 -1.33 7.06 -1.15
N LEU A 114 -2.00 7.84 -2.01
CA LEU A 114 -3.05 7.33 -2.88
C LEU A 114 -2.52 6.31 -3.90
N ALA A 115 -1.30 6.49 -4.40
CA ALA A 115 -0.65 5.49 -5.25
C ALA A 115 -0.43 4.15 -4.51
N ILE A 116 -0.12 4.19 -3.21
CA ILE A 116 -0.04 2.98 -2.38
C ILE A 116 -1.42 2.33 -2.24
N VAL A 117 -2.47 3.10 -1.90
CA VAL A 117 -3.86 2.58 -1.80
C VAL A 117 -4.27 1.87 -3.09
N ARG A 118 -3.96 2.46 -4.24
CA ARG A 118 -4.21 1.87 -5.56
C ARG A 118 -3.48 0.54 -5.74
N CYS A 119 -2.20 0.47 -5.37
CA CYS A 119 -1.42 -0.75 -5.49
C CYS A 119 -2.00 -1.87 -4.62
N LEU A 120 -2.39 -1.56 -3.38
CA LEU A 120 -3.02 -2.51 -2.47
C LEU A 120 -4.37 -3.01 -3.03
N SER A 121 -5.18 -2.12 -3.58
CA SER A 121 -6.44 -2.47 -4.23
C SER A 121 -6.24 -3.39 -5.44
N ILE A 122 -5.37 -3.01 -6.38
CA ILE A 122 -5.15 -3.76 -7.62
C ILE A 122 -4.51 -5.13 -7.36
N LYS A 123 -3.69 -5.25 -6.31
CA LYS A 123 -2.94 -6.49 -5.99
C LYS A 123 -3.60 -7.34 -4.90
N SER A 124 -4.80 -7.00 -4.44
CA SER A 124 -5.55 -7.84 -3.51
C SER A 124 -6.63 -8.61 -4.26
N SER A 125 -6.52 -9.93 -4.27
CA SER A 125 -7.51 -10.84 -4.86
C SER A 125 -8.58 -11.33 -3.88
N ASN A 126 -8.38 -11.15 -2.56
CA ASN A 126 -9.35 -11.56 -1.55
C ASN A 126 -10.43 -10.47 -1.35
N PRO A 127 -11.72 -10.76 -1.62
CA PRO A 127 -12.82 -9.82 -1.39
C PRO A 127 -12.95 -9.31 0.05
N ASP A 128 -12.71 -10.18 1.05
CA ASP A 128 -12.81 -9.80 2.46
C ASP A 128 -11.78 -8.72 2.82
N SER A 129 -10.60 -8.79 2.21
CA SER A 129 -9.55 -7.78 2.40
C SER A 129 -9.94 -6.45 1.76
N LEU A 130 -10.53 -6.48 0.56
CA LEU A 130 -11.05 -5.29 -0.12
C LEU A 130 -12.19 -4.64 0.67
N GLU A 131 -13.12 -5.44 1.19
CA GLU A 131 -14.23 -4.97 2.03
C GLU A 131 -13.71 -4.36 3.34
N ALA A 132 -12.74 -5.01 3.99
CA ALA A 132 -12.12 -4.47 5.19
C ALA A 132 -11.37 -3.15 4.92
N MET A 133 -10.65 -3.04 3.80
CA MET A 133 -10.01 -1.79 3.38
C MET A 133 -11.04 -0.68 3.19
N PHE A 134 -12.16 -0.97 2.53
CA PHE A 134 -13.26 -0.02 2.39
C PHE A 134 -13.85 0.39 3.73
N HIS A 135 -14.09 -0.56 4.64
CA HIS A 135 -14.58 -0.26 5.98
C HIS A 135 -13.61 0.63 6.76
N ALA A 136 -12.31 0.44 6.61
CA ALA A 136 -11.30 1.33 7.21
C ALA A 136 -11.45 2.77 6.67
N VAL A 137 -11.57 2.96 5.35
CA VAL A 137 -11.80 4.29 4.76
C VAL A 137 -13.12 4.89 5.22
N LYS A 138 -14.21 4.10 5.19
CA LYS A 138 -15.55 4.52 5.64
C LYS A 138 -15.53 4.96 7.10
N ALA A 139 -14.84 4.23 7.98
CA ALA A 139 -14.71 4.57 9.39
C ALA A 139 -14.03 5.93 9.58
N VAL A 140 -12.99 6.23 8.81
CA VAL A 140 -12.33 7.54 8.83
C VAL A 140 -13.27 8.65 8.41
N ILE A 141 -14.00 8.49 7.30
CA ILE A 141 -14.95 9.52 6.86
C ILE A 141 -16.08 9.68 7.90
N GLY A 142 -16.48 8.58 8.56
CA GLY A 142 -17.40 8.56 9.70
C GLY A 142 -16.84 9.11 11.01
N GLY A 143 -15.58 9.58 11.04
CA GLY A 143 -15.01 10.27 12.21
C GLY A 143 -14.31 9.38 13.23
N ALA A 144 -14.03 8.11 12.92
CA ALA A 144 -13.30 7.21 13.83
C ALA A 144 -11.90 7.73 14.23
N GLU A 145 -11.29 8.57 13.39
CA GLU A 145 -10.01 9.24 13.64
C GLU A 145 -10.17 10.76 13.81
N GLY A 146 -11.37 11.19 14.25
CA GLY A 146 -11.74 12.60 14.35
C GLY A 146 -12.33 13.17 13.06
N ARG A 147 -12.89 14.37 13.16
CA ARG A 147 -13.58 15.04 12.05
C ARG A 147 -12.59 15.44 10.95
N LEU A 148 -12.93 15.18 9.69
CA LEU A 148 -12.25 15.72 8.51
C LEU A 148 -12.59 17.21 8.34
N ALA A 149 -11.93 18.04 9.13
CA ALA A 149 -12.17 19.47 9.22
C ALA A 149 -11.91 20.20 7.89
N PHE A 150 -10.82 19.84 7.19
CA PHE A 150 -10.36 20.57 6.01
C PHE A 150 -10.80 19.90 4.69
N PRO A 151 -11.03 20.68 3.62
CA PRO A 151 -11.39 20.14 2.31
C PRO A 151 -10.39 19.10 1.77
N TYR A 152 -9.08 19.32 1.91
CA TYR A 152 -8.07 18.37 1.43
C TYR A 152 -8.16 17.00 2.12
N GLN A 153 -8.64 16.94 3.36
CA GLN A 153 -8.81 15.69 4.10
C GLN A 153 -9.99 14.89 3.53
N ARG A 154 -11.12 15.58 3.27
CA ARG A 154 -12.31 14.98 2.66
C ARG A 154 -12.01 14.49 1.25
N ILE A 155 -11.38 15.34 0.43
CA ILE A 155 -10.92 15.00 -0.93
C ILE A 155 -9.98 13.79 -0.88
N GLY A 156 -9.03 13.77 0.06
CA GLY A 156 -8.11 12.66 0.25
C GLY A 156 -8.82 11.32 0.49
N MET A 157 -9.83 11.30 1.36
CA MET A 157 -10.56 10.07 1.66
C MET A 157 -11.48 9.64 0.51
N ILE A 158 -12.11 10.59 -0.20
CA ILE A 158 -12.88 10.27 -1.41
C ILE A 158 -11.97 9.69 -2.50
N LYS A 159 -10.77 10.25 -2.69
CA LYS A 159 -9.78 9.68 -3.61
C LYS A 159 -9.33 8.29 -3.15
N ALA A 160 -9.17 8.05 -1.85
CA ALA A 160 -8.86 6.70 -1.36
C ALA A 160 -9.95 5.69 -1.73
N LEU A 161 -11.24 6.05 -1.59
CA LEU A 161 -12.35 5.23 -2.09
C LEU A 161 -12.27 4.99 -3.61
N GLN A 162 -11.93 6.03 -4.38
CA GLN A 162 -11.73 5.92 -5.81
C GLN A 162 -10.60 4.94 -6.17
N GLU A 163 -9.48 4.99 -5.46
CA GLU A 163 -8.37 4.05 -5.71
C GLU A 163 -8.76 2.61 -5.33
N LEU A 164 -9.57 2.41 -4.28
CA LEU A 164 -10.09 1.08 -3.93
C LEU A 164 -11.03 0.49 -4.99
N ALA A 165 -11.72 1.33 -5.77
CA ALA A 165 -12.57 0.90 -6.87
C ALA A 165 -11.76 0.33 -8.06
N GLY A 166 -10.43 0.47 -8.07
CA GLY A 166 -9.55 -0.10 -9.08
C GLY A 166 -9.26 -1.61 -8.93
N ALA A 167 -9.83 -2.27 -7.91
CA ALA A 167 -9.58 -3.69 -7.64
C ALA A 167 -10.02 -4.60 -8.81
N PRO A 168 -9.31 -5.70 -9.10
CA PRO A 168 -9.73 -6.64 -10.13
C PRO A 168 -11.02 -7.36 -9.70
N ASP A 169 -11.97 -7.48 -10.63
CA ASP A 169 -13.28 -8.16 -10.53
C ASP A 169 -14.47 -7.45 -9.85
N GLY A 170 -15.28 -6.81 -10.71
CA GLY A 170 -16.40 -5.94 -10.41
C GLY A 170 -17.65 -6.54 -9.77
N LYS A 171 -17.72 -7.84 -9.46
CA LYS A 171 -18.90 -8.42 -8.78
C LYS A 171 -18.97 -8.01 -7.30
N HIS A 172 -17.82 -7.87 -6.64
CA HIS A 172 -17.73 -7.36 -5.27
C HIS A 172 -17.78 -5.82 -5.22
N ILE A 173 -17.39 -5.17 -6.32
CA ILE A 173 -17.59 -3.72 -6.52
C ILE A 173 -19.09 -3.38 -6.51
N ASN A 174 -20.01 -4.27 -6.87
CA ASN A 174 -21.44 -3.93 -6.82
C ASN A 174 -21.92 -3.69 -5.38
N HIS A 175 -21.63 -4.59 -4.44
CA HIS A 175 -21.97 -4.42 -3.02
C HIS A 175 -21.21 -3.24 -2.40
N LEU A 176 -19.92 -3.10 -2.75
CA LEU A 176 -19.10 -1.98 -2.32
C LEU A 176 -19.64 -0.66 -2.86
N SER A 177 -20.04 -0.60 -4.13
CA SER A 177 -20.60 0.57 -4.79
C SER A 177 -21.95 0.93 -4.17
N GLN A 178 -22.80 -0.05 -3.86
CA GLN A 178 -24.06 0.22 -3.18
C GLN A 178 -23.80 0.80 -1.78
N THR A 179 -22.82 0.28 -1.05
CA THR A 179 -22.44 0.82 0.26
C THR A 179 -21.81 2.20 0.16
N ILE A 180 -20.93 2.43 -0.82
CA ILE A 180 -20.28 3.72 -1.12
C ILE A 180 -21.35 4.74 -1.53
N CYS A 181 -22.21 4.42 -2.49
CA CYS A 181 -23.27 5.31 -2.97
C CYS A 181 -24.27 5.61 -1.86
N SER A 182 -24.68 4.62 -1.06
CA SER A 182 -25.57 4.86 0.09
C SER A 182 -24.92 5.77 1.12
N TYR A 183 -23.62 5.60 1.37
CA TYR A 183 -22.85 6.45 2.26
C TYR A 183 -22.72 7.88 1.71
N LEU A 184 -22.32 8.04 0.45
CA LEU A 184 -22.23 9.36 -0.20
C LEU A 184 -23.58 10.07 -0.18
N LEU A 185 -24.68 9.37 -0.49
CA LEU A 185 -26.03 9.92 -0.40
C LEU A 185 -26.40 10.35 1.03
N SER A 186 -25.98 9.60 2.05
CA SER A 186 -26.18 10.02 3.45
C SER A 186 -25.44 11.32 3.79
N CYS A 187 -24.27 11.55 3.18
CA CYS A 187 -23.53 12.81 3.36
C CYS A 187 -24.21 14.03 2.71
N TYR A 188 -25.19 13.84 1.81
CA TYR A 188 -25.96 14.91 1.17
C TYR A 188 -27.35 15.13 1.79
N LYS A 189 -27.78 14.26 2.71
CA LYS A 189 -29.14 14.33 3.31
C LYS A 189 -29.23 15.18 4.58
N ASP A 190 -28.12 15.74 5.03
CA ASP A 190 -28.10 16.73 6.11
C ASP A 190 -27.92 18.13 5.50
N ASP A 191 -29.00 18.64 4.93
CA ASP A 191 -29.38 20.06 4.80
C ASP A 191 -30.93 20.15 4.85
#